data_AF-A0A7K8UCD9-F1
#
_entry.id   AF-A0A7K8UCD9-F1
#
_cell.length_a   1.000
_cell.length_b   1.000
_cell.length_c   1.000
_cell.angle_alpha   90.00
_cell.angle_beta   90.00
_cell.angle_gamma   90.00
#
_symmetry.space_group_name_H-M   'P 1'
#
loop_
_entity.id
_entity.type
_entity.pdbx_description
1 polymer ?
#
loop_
_entity_poly.entity_id
_entity_poly.type
_entity_poly.pdbx_seq_one_letter_code
_entity_poly.pdbx_strand_id
1 'polypeptide(L)'
;RDEQLKTIREENELQRQKLQEEIVEYKEQSKQHSLTIVALEDRLLEAKQQQKTLEEENAALTFKCTVRFAIIFLRKFREELAAAQSVLLSKEAIIAGLTKELAETRARMSDMRGELSEEQKVELEHNLSRVKCQERELNLLREKLSQMSSLTEKKDRALKAAAEELRYMSLYGLGKNWLGGFFQEPALDLADLGAKCRGLRHEETIQRQKEGLSELRERIKMLEKKQPSAVVKKGSELLVVLTNDLPEKIVEKTGLEQEAAPTLGTKLKAGKVPGHVNGGSHRATDGAASSEMADATDLGEKMYLDVIGALGSLMKVKELSGMQSLKHLPQEGREKAGLQRQKDLELLYDKVRNLKSRLERKEEMLKDYEASMEQLRLNQASLQRCQEEMSKLEDEAYREAEEKALLKEALERTQLQLSQEKRLLRAAKLHKV
;
A
#
# COMPACT_ATOMS: atom_id res chain seq x y z
N ARG A 1 -112.96 -4.05 83.00
CA ARG A 1 -112.89 -4.72 81.67
C ARG A 1 -112.97 -3.69 80.55
N ASP A 2 -113.84 -2.68 80.65
CA ASP A 2 -113.99 -1.67 79.58
C ASP A 2 -112.85 -0.66 79.46
N GLU A 3 -112.18 -0.28 80.56
CA GLU A 3 -111.00 0.62 80.51
C GLU A 3 -109.78 -0.01 79.83
N GLN A 4 -109.55 -1.31 80.03
CA GLN A 4 -108.47 -2.06 79.38
C GLN A 4 -108.69 -2.20 77.87
N LEU A 5 -109.95 -2.37 77.44
CA LEU A 5 -110.31 -2.39 76.02
C LEU A 5 -110.20 -1.03 75.35
N LYS A 6 -110.21 0.06 76.12
CA LYS A 6 -110.03 1.43 75.64
C LYS A 6 -108.55 1.78 75.47
N THR A 7 -107.71 1.45 76.45
CA THR A 7 -106.25 1.60 76.37
C THR A 7 -105.64 0.77 75.23
N ILE A 8 -106.07 -0.49 75.05
CA ILE A 8 -105.62 -1.31 73.91
C ILE A 8 -106.04 -0.71 72.56
N ARG A 9 -107.21 -0.05 72.50
CA ARG A 9 -107.66 0.63 71.28
C ARG A 9 -106.82 1.87 70.98
N GLU A 10 -106.57 2.70 71.99
CA GLU A 10 -105.73 3.89 71.90
C GLU A 10 -104.28 3.54 71.53
N GLU A 11 -103.71 2.46 72.07
CA GLU A 11 -102.37 1.96 71.70
C GLU A 11 -102.31 1.45 70.26
N ASN A 12 -103.34 0.71 69.80
CA ASN A 12 -103.41 0.25 68.41
C ASN A 12 -103.58 1.42 67.43
N GLU A 13 -104.33 2.47 67.80
CA GLU A 13 -104.44 3.69 66.99
C GLU A 13 -103.12 4.46 66.93
N LEU A 14 -102.40 4.57 68.05
CA LEU A 14 -101.08 5.20 68.09
C LEU A 14 -100.06 4.42 67.25
N GLN A 15 -100.08 3.07 67.30
CA GLN A 15 -99.24 2.24 66.45
C GLN A 15 -99.58 2.40 64.97
N ARG A 16 -100.86 2.49 64.61
CA ARG A 16 -101.28 2.77 63.24
C ARG A 16 -100.77 4.13 62.76
N GLN A 17 -100.83 5.16 63.60
CA GLN A 17 -100.31 6.49 63.26
C GLN A 17 -98.79 6.46 63.01
N LYS A 18 -98.02 5.81 63.89
CA LYS A 18 -96.56 5.64 63.71
C LYS A 18 -96.20 4.89 62.43
N LEU A 19 -96.88 3.78 62.15
CA LEU A 19 -96.68 3.03 60.91
C LEU A 19 -97.04 3.88 59.67
N GLN A 20 -98.07 4.73 59.79
CA GLN A 20 -98.48 5.61 58.71
C GLN A 20 -97.48 6.74 58.46
N GLU A 21 -96.85 7.28 59.51
CA GLU A 21 -95.73 8.22 59.42
C GLU A 21 -94.50 7.58 58.76
N GLU A 22 -94.09 6.39 59.20
CA GLU A 22 -92.99 5.64 58.58
C GLU A 22 -93.25 5.38 57.09
N ILE A 23 -94.47 5.00 56.71
CA ILE A 23 -94.86 4.81 55.29
C ILE A 23 -94.70 6.12 54.50
N VAL A 24 -95.03 7.27 55.08
CA VAL A 24 -94.88 8.57 54.41
C VAL A 24 -93.40 8.93 54.25
N GLU A 25 -92.58 8.70 55.28
CA GLU A 25 -91.12 8.91 55.21
C GLU A 25 -90.46 8.03 54.16
N TYR A 26 -90.77 6.73 54.13
CA TYR A 26 -90.25 5.80 53.11
C TYR A 26 -90.69 6.19 51.70
N LYS A 27 -91.93 6.68 51.54
CA LYS A 27 -92.41 7.20 50.24
C LYS A 27 -91.62 8.43 49.81
N GLU A 28 -91.29 9.32 50.74
CA GLU A 28 -90.50 10.51 50.42
C GLU A 28 -89.04 10.15 50.11
N GLN A 29 -88.42 9.27 50.88
CA GLN A 29 -87.08 8.73 50.57
C GLN A 29 -87.04 8.07 49.18
N SER A 30 -88.06 7.27 48.85
CA SER A 30 -88.17 6.63 47.55
C SER A 30 -88.25 7.65 46.40
N LYS A 31 -88.96 8.77 46.59
CA LYS A 31 -88.96 9.87 45.61
C LYS A 31 -87.59 10.53 45.50
N GLN A 32 -86.93 10.84 46.61
CA GLN A 32 -85.62 11.49 46.62
C GLN A 32 -84.55 10.60 45.95
N HIS A 33 -84.56 9.29 46.21
CA HIS A 33 -83.71 8.33 45.52
C HIS A 33 -84.01 8.30 44.02
N SER A 34 -85.29 8.31 43.63
CA SER A 34 -85.67 8.33 42.21
C SER A 34 -85.12 9.58 41.50
N LEU A 35 -85.24 10.76 42.12
CA LEU A 35 -84.67 12.01 41.59
C LEU A 35 -83.14 11.96 41.51
N THR A 36 -82.49 11.40 42.52
CA THR A 36 -81.03 11.26 42.55
C THR A 36 -80.53 10.31 41.48
N ILE A 37 -81.22 9.19 41.25
CA ILE A 37 -80.90 8.22 40.19
C ILE A 37 -80.97 8.91 38.84
N VAL A 38 -82.05 9.64 38.53
CA VAL A 38 -82.18 10.38 37.25
C VAL A 38 -81.04 11.39 37.08
N ALA A 39 -80.72 12.17 38.11
CA ALA A 39 -79.62 13.13 38.05
C ALA A 39 -78.25 12.45 37.84
N LEU A 40 -78.03 11.27 38.41
CA LEU A 40 -76.81 10.48 38.20
C LEU A 40 -76.77 9.83 36.81
N GLU A 41 -77.91 9.38 36.29
CA GLU A 41 -78.05 8.85 34.94
C GLU A 41 -77.72 9.93 33.89
N ASP A 42 -78.23 11.14 34.08
CA ASP A 42 -77.92 12.30 33.22
C ASP A 42 -76.43 12.63 33.24
N ARG A 43 -75.82 12.71 34.43
CA ARG A 43 -74.38 12.96 34.58
C ARG A 43 -73.53 11.84 33.99
N LEU A 44 -73.97 10.59 34.09
CA LEU A 44 -73.29 9.44 33.48
C LEU A 44 -73.35 9.53 31.95
N LEU A 45 -74.50 9.96 31.40
CA LEU A 45 -74.67 10.16 29.97
C LEU A 45 -73.74 11.27 29.45
N GLU A 46 -73.68 12.40 30.15
CA GLU A 46 -72.77 13.51 29.84
C GLU A 46 -71.30 13.06 29.89
N ALA A 47 -70.89 12.34 30.94
CA ALA A 47 -69.54 11.82 31.07
C ALA A 47 -69.18 10.83 29.95
N LYS A 48 -70.11 9.96 29.56
CA LYS A 48 -69.93 9.05 28.41
C LYS A 48 -69.76 9.81 27.10
N GLN A 49 -70.54 10.87 26.90
CA GLN A 49 -70.42 11.70 25.70
C GLN A 49 -69.06 12.41 25.66
N GLN A 50 -68.60 12.96 26.78
CA GLN A 50 -67.28 13.59 26.90
C GLN A 50 -66.14 12.59 26.67
N GLN A 51 -66.24 11.38 27.24
CA GLN A 51 -65.25 10.32 27.02
C GLN A 51 -65.13 9.99 25.53
N LYS A 52 -66.27 9.84 24.84
CA LYS A 52 -66.29 9.56 23.40
C LYS A 52 -65.60 10.66 22.60
N THR A 53 -65.88 11.93 22.90
CA THR A 53 -65.22 13.06 22.20
C THR A 53 -63.71 13.07 22.43
N LEU A 54 -63.25 12.79 23.66
CA LEU A 54 -61.82 12.72 23.97
C LEU A 54 -61.13 11.53 23.30
N GLU A 55 -61.81 10.39 23.19
CA GLU A 55 -61.32 9.22 22.46
C GLU A 55 -61.13 9.54 20.97
N GLU A 56 -62.09 10.22 20.35
CA GLU A 56 -62.01 10.66 18.95
C GLU A 56 -60.87 11.67 18.71
N GLU A 57 -60.70 12.65 19.60
CA GLU A 57 -59.59 13.62 19.53
C GLU A 57 -58.22 12.97 19.71
N ASN A 58 -58.09 12.03 20.65
CA ASN A 58 -56.85 11.26 20.85
C ASN A 58 -56.53 10.40 19.63
N ALA A 59 -57.52 9.78 18.99
CA ALA A 59 -57.32 9.04 17.74
C ALA A 59 -56.84 9.96 16.61
N ALA A 60 -57.40 11.17 16.49
CA ALA A 60 -56.96 12.14 15.49
C ALA A 60 -55.54 12.67 15.74
N LEU A 61 -55.17 12.93 17.00
CA LEU A 61 -53.84 13.39 17.37
C LEU A 61 -52.78 12.32 17.19
N THR A 62 -53.07 11.07 17.59
CA THR A 62 -52.15 9.94 17.39
C THR A 62 -51.89 9.73 15.90
N PHE A 63 -52.92 9.77 15.06
CA PHE A 63 -52.76 9.70 13.60
C PHE A 63 -51.90 10.84 13.03
N LYS A 64 -52.11 12.09 13.48
CA LYS A 64 -51.27 13.23 13.05
C LYS A 64 -49.81 13.08 13.48
N CYS A 65 -49.58 12.61 14.71
CA CYS A 65 -48.24 12.37 15.24
C CYS A 65 -47.51 11.27 14.47
N THR A 66 -48.18 10.15 14.16
CA THR A 66 -47.58 9.04 13.41
C THR A 66 -47.23 9.44 11.97
N VAL A 67 -48.13 10.14 11.28
CA VAL A 67 -47.88 10.65 9.92
C VAL A 67 -46.72 11.63 9.92
N ARG A 68 -46.70 12.59 10.86
CA ARG A 68 -45.62 13.57 10.95
C ARG A 68 -44.27 12.90 11.24
N PHE A 69 -44.24 11.89 12.11
CA PHE A 69 -43.04 11.14 12.41
C PHE A 69 -42.55 10.36 11.17
N ALA A 70 -43.45 9.70 10.45
CA ALA A 70 -43.14 9.00 9.21
C ALA A 70 -42.56 9.93 8.14
N ILE A 71 -43.12 11.14 7.97
CA ILE A 71 -42.61 12.13 7.01
C ILE A 71 -41.19 12.59 7.38
N ILE A 72 -40.93 12.87 8.66
CA ILE A 72 -39.60 13.27 9.13
C ILE A 72 -38.59 12.15 8.90
N PHE A 73 -38.97 10.91 9.21
CA PHE A 73 -38.14 9.74 9.01
C PHE A 73 -37.81 9.54 7.52
N LEU A 74 -38.82 9.49 6.65
CA LEU A 74 -38.64 9.37 5.20
C LEU A 74 -37.75 10.47 4.61
N ARG A 75 -37.87 11.70 5.11
CA ARG A 75 -36.99 12.80 4.69
C ARG A 75 -35.53 12.54 5.06
N LYS A 76 -35.24 12.11 6.28
CA LYS A 76 -33.87 11.78 6.71
C LYS A 76 -33.27 10.65 5.87
N PHE A 77 -34.02 9.57 5.66
CA PHE A 77 -33.56 8.47 4.80
C PHE A 77 -33.27 8.93 3.37
N ARG A 78 -34.09 9.83 2.83
CA ARG A 78 -33.86 10.39 1.49
C ARG A 78 -32.59 11.25 1.42
N GLU A 79 -32.31 12.04 2.45
CA GLU A 79 -31.10 12.85 2.56
C GLU A 79 -29.84 11.96 2.68
N GLU A 80 -29.89 10.92 3.51
CA GLU A 80 -28.81 9.94 3.65
C GLU A 80 -28.57 9.15 2.35
N LEU A 81 -29.64 8.74 1.66
CA LEU A 81 -29.54 8.07 0.37
C LEU A 81 -28.88 8.97 -0.68
N ALA A 82 -29.27 10.25 -0.74
CA ALA A 82 -28.66 11.21 -1.66
C ALA A 82 -27.18 11.45 -1.35
N ALA A 83 -26.81 11.53 -0.07
CA ALA A 83 -25.42 11.66 0.35
C ALA A 83 -24.61 10.42 -0.07
N ALA A 84 -25.13 9.22 0.17
CA ALA A 84 -24.48 7.97 -0.23
C ALA A 84 -24.30 7.86 -1.75
N GLN A 85 -25.31 8.24 -2.53
CA GLN A 85 -25.23 8.30 -4.00
C GLN A 85 -24.16 9.29 -4.47
N SER A 86 -24.05 10.47 -3.85
CA SER A 86 -23.02 11.45 -4.22
C SER A 86 -21.60 10.94 -3.97
N VAL A 87 -21.39 10.23 -2.85
CA VAL A 87 -20.10 9.61 -2.50
C VAL A 87 -19.77 8.50 -3.49
N LEU A 88 -20.74 7.68 -3.86
CA LEU A 88 -20.54 6.60 -4.82
C LEU A 88 -20.11 7.13 -6.19
N LEU A 89 -20.80 8.16 -6.71
CA LEU A 89 -20.42 8.83 -7.96
C LEU A 89 -19.00 9.43 -7.89
N SER A 90 -18.61 10.01 -6.75
CA SER A 90 -17.25 10.52 -6.57
C SER A 90 -16.19 9.41 -6.61
N LYS A 91 -16.50 8.23 -6.02
CA LYS A 91 -15.62 7.07 -6.03
C LYS A 91 -15.50 6.46 -7.43
N GLU A 92 -16.60 6.38 -8.17
CA GLU A 92 -16.59 5.95 -9.57
C GLU A 92 -15.72 6.86 -10.45
N ALA A 93 -15.77 8.17 -10.25
CA ALA A 93 -14.91 9.12 -10.96
C ALA A 93 -13.43 8.89 -10.65
N ILE A 94 -13.07 8.63 -9.38
CA ILE A 94 -11.70 8.30 -8.97
C ILE A 94 -11.24 6.98 -9.60
N ILE A 95 -12.07 5.94 -9.56
CA ILE A 95 -11.75 4.63 -10.17
C ILE A 95 -11.54 4.80 -11.68
N ALA A 96 -12.40 5.56 -12.37
CA ALA A 96 -12.25 5.83 -13.79
C ALA A 96 -10.94 6.58 -14.10
N GLY A 97 -10.57 7.57 -13.28
CA GLY A 97 -9.31 8.29 -13.38
C GLY A 97 -8.10 7.36 -13.23
N LEU A 98 -8.06 6.55 -12.18
CA LEU A 98 -6.98 5.58 -11.94
C LEU A 98 -6.89 4.52 -13.04
N THR A 99 -8.03 4.07 -13.56
CA THR A 99 -8.08 3.10 -14.67
C THR A 99 -7.47 3.69 -15.93
N LYS A 100 -7.72 4.98 -16.20
CA LYS A 100 -7.13 5.71 -17.32
C LYS A 100 -5.62 5.88 -17.13
N GLU A 101 -5.16 6.31 -15.96
CA GLU A 101 -3.72 6.44 -15.66
C GLU A 101 -2.98 5.10 -15.80
N LEU A 102 -3.61 4.00 -15.36
CA LEU A 102 -3.07 2.66 -15.52
C LEU A 102 -2.98 2.24 -17.00
N ALA A 103 -3.99 2.57 -17.81
CA ALA A 103 -3.96 2.31 -19.25
C ALA A 103 -2.85 3.12 -19.95
N GLU A 104 -2.70 4.40 -19.59
CA GLU A 104 -1.66 5.28 -20.15
C GLU A 104 -0.24 4.86 -19.74
N THR A 105 -0.04 4.43 -18.49
CA THR A 105 1.26 3.90 -18.05
C THR A 105 1.57 2.57 -18.74
N ARG A 106 0.57 1.70 -18.93
CA ARG A 106 0.72 0.46 -19.69
C ARG A 106 1.07 0.70 -21.15
N ALA A 107 0.42 1.67 -21.80
CA ALA A 107 0.76 2.05 -23.17
C ALA A 107 2.21 2.55 -23.28
N ARG A 108 2.62 3.48 -22.40
CA ARG A 108 4.02 3.97 -22.34
C ARG A 108 5.03 2.85 -22.12
N MET A 109 4.76 1.92 -21.22
CA MET A 109 5.63 0.76 -21.00
C MET A 109 5.70 -0.17 -22.21
N SER A 110 4.60 -0.30 -22.97
CA SER A 110 4.56 -1.07 -24.21
C SER A 110 5.40 -0.40 -25.31
N ASP A 111 5.31 0.93 -25.44
CA ASP A 111 6.08 1.69 -26.42
C ASP A 111 7.58 1.60 -26.11
N MET A 112 7.99 1.83 -24.85
CA MET A 112 9.40 1.66 -24.43
C MET A 112 9.91 0.23 -24.65
N ARG A 113 9.07 -0.78 -24.44
CA ARG A 113 9.43 -2.17 -24.73
C ARG A 113 9.65 -2.38 -26.23
N GLY A 114 8.81 -1.79 -27.07
CA GLY A 114 8.95 -1.84 -28.53
C GLY A 114 10.23 -1.15 -29.00
N GLU A 115 10.51 0.06 -28.50
CA GLU A 115 11.72 0.81 -28.80
C GLU A 115 12.99 0.06 -28.40
N LEU A 116 13.06 -0.44 -27.17
CA LEU A 116 14.21 -1.25 -26.71
C LEU A 116 14.41 -2.52 -27.55
N SER A 117 13.32 -3.16 -27.98
CA SER A 117 13.39 -4.34 -28.85
C SER A 117 13.92 -4.01 -30.24
N GLU A 118 13.53 -2.87 -30.82
CA GLU A 118 14.02 -2.47 -32.15
C GLU A 118 15.47 -2.00 -32.09
N GLU A 119 15.87 -1.27 -31.04
CA GLU A 119 17.28 -0.91 -30.80
C GLU A 119 18.18 -2.15 -30.73
N GLN A 120 17.76 -3.16 -29.95
CA GLN A 120 18.49 -4.42 -29.86
C GLN A 120 18.60 -5.14 -31.20
N LYS A 121 17.53 -5.15 -31.99
CA LYS A 121 17.51 -5.76 -33.32
C LYS A 121 18.47 -5.04 -34.29
N VAL A 122 18.43 -3.71 -34.31
CA VAL A 122 19.32 -2.89 -35.15
C VAL A 122 20.79 -3.09 -34.76
N GLU A 123 21.11 -3.14 -33.46
CA GLU A 123 22.47 -3.40 -33.00
C GLU A 123 22.96 -4.81 -33.39
N LEU A 124 22.09 -5.83 -33.29
CA LEU A 124 22.40 -7.18 -33.75
C LEU A 124 22.64 -7.23 -35.27
N GLU A 125 21.82 -6.56 -36.07
CA GLU A 125 21.99 -6.48 -37.53
C GLU A 125 23.31 -5.79 -37.92
N HIS A 126 23.68 -4.73 -37.21
CA HIS A 126 24.96 -4.03 -37.40
C HIS A 126 26.15 -4.95 -37.04
N ASN A 127 26.09 -5.62 -35.89
CA ASN A 127 27.13 -6.54 -35.45
C ASN A 127 27.30 -7.72 -36.42
N LEU A 128 26.20 -8.30 -36.88
CA LEU A 128 26.21 -9.36 -37.88
C LEU A 128 26.87 -8.90 -39.18
N SER A 129 26.54 -7.69 -39.65
CA SER A 129 27.13 -7.12 -40.86
C SER A 129 28.64 -6.89 -40.71
N ARG A 130 29.08 -6.42 -39.54
CA ARG A 130 30.50 -6.24 -39.21
C ARG A 130 31.26 -7.56 -39.21
N VAL A 131 30.71 -8.60 -38.58
CA VAL A 131 31.30 -9.95 -38.57
C VAL A 131 31.40 -10.51 -39.99
N LYS A 132 30.35 -10.35 -40.82
CA LYS A 132 30.39 -10.77 -42.23
C LYS A 132 31.47 -10.03 -43.02
N CYS A 133 31.70 -8.74 -42.79
CA CYS A 133 32.80 -8.01 -43.43
C CYS A 133 34.16 -8.56 -43.00
N GLN A 134 34.37 -8.77 -41.70
CA GLN A 134 35.60 -9.35 -41.16
C GLN A 134 35.86 -10.76 -41.69
N GLU A 135 34.82 -11.58 -41.84
CA GLU A 135 34.92 -12.93 -42.43
C GLU A 135 35.40 -12.88 -43.88
N ARG A 136 34.87 -11.95 -44.70
CA ARG A 136 35.35 -11.75 -46.08
C ARG A 136 36.81 -11.34 -46.14
N GLU A 137 37.24 -10.44 -45.26
CA GLU A 137 38.65 -10.03 -45.17
C GLU A 137 39.56 -11.21 -44.76
N LEU A 138 39.14 -12.00 -43.77
CA LEU A 138 39.87 -13.20 -43.35
C LEU A 138 39.99 -14.23 -44.48
N ASN A 139 38.92 -14.43 -45.26
CA ASN A 139 38.95 -15.31 -46.42
C ASN A 139 39.93 -14.82 -47.48
N LEU A 140 39.92 -13.52 -47.81
CA LEU A 140 40.88 -12.92 -48.73
C LEU A 140 42.33 -13.06 -48.25
N LEU A 141 42.57 -12.84 -46.95
CA LEU A 141 43.90 -13.02 -46.35
C LEU A 141 44.34 -14.49 -46.38
N ARG A 142 43.43 -15.44 -46.13
CA ARG A 142 43.70 -16.88 -46.22
C ARG A 142 44.05 -17.28 -47.65
N GLU A 143 43.36 -16.75 -48.66
CA GLU A 143 43.69 -16.96 -50.07
C GLU A 143 45.07 -16.41 -50.41
N LYS A 144 45.40 -15.17 -50.02
CA LYS A 144 46.74 -14.60 -50.21
C LYS A 144 47.83 -15.43 -49.54
N LEU A 145 47.58 -15.92 -48.32
CA LEU A 145 48.51 -16.80 -47.61
C LEU A 145 48.72 -18.12 -48.36
N SER A 146 47.66 -18.72 -48.90
CA SER A 146 47.76 -19.93 -49.71
C SER A 146 48.57 -19.71 -51.00
N GLN A 147 48.39 -18.57 -51.66
CA GLN A 147 49.17 -18.18 -52.84
C GLN A 147 50.66 -18.02 -52.49
N MET A 148 50.97 -17.28 -51.42
CA MET A 148 52.34 -17.12 -50.93
C MET A 148 52.96 -18.47 -50.56
N SER A 149 52.22 -19.35 -49.86
CA SER A 149 52.68 -20.70 -49.51
C SER A 149 53.07 -21.50 -50.74
N SER A 150 52.22 -21.50 -51.78
CA SER A 150 52.51 -22.20 -53.04
C SER A 150 53.74 -21.67 -53.77
N LEU A 151 53.99 -20.35 -53.68
CA LEU A 151 55.14 -19.70 -54.30
C LEU A 151 56.42 -20.03 -53.54
N THR A 152 56.38 -20.00 -52.21
CA THR A 152 57.48 -20.42 -51.35
C THR A 152 57.83 -21.89 -51.59
N GLU A 153 56.85 -22.79 -51.65
CA GLU A 153 57.10 -24.21 -51.98
C GLU A 153 57.76 -24.39 -53.36
N LYS A 154 57.34 -23.62 -54.38
CA LYS A 154 57.98 -23.65 -55.70
C LYS A 154 59.43 -23.16 -55.63
N LYS A 155 59.70 -22.09 -54.90
CA LYS A 155 61.05 -21.55 -54.69
C LYS A 155 61.93 -22.54 -53.93
N ASP A 156 61.41 -23.18 -52.89
CA ASP A 156 62.13 -24.22 -52.13
C ASP A 156 62.45 -25.43 -52.99
N ARG A 157 61.52 -25.88 -53.84
CA ARG A 157 61.79 -26.97 -54.82
C ARG A 157 62.88 -26.57 -55.81
N ALA A 158 62.83 -25.35 -56.35
CA ALA A 158 63.84 -24.85 -57.28
C ALA A 158 65.21 -24.69 -56.61
N LEU A 159 65.26 -24.22 -55.36
CA LEU A 159 66.50 -24.12 -54.58
C LEU A 159 67.10 -25.50 -54.29
N LYS A 160 66.27 -26.49 -53.93
CA LYS A 160 66.73 -27.88 -53.76
C LYS A 160 67.29 -28.46 -55.05
N ALA A 161 66.60 -28.28 -56.18
CA ALA A 161 67.08 -28.71 -57.48
C ALA A 161 68.41 -28.03 -57.87
N ALA A 162 68.52 -26.71 -57.70
CA ALA A 162 69.76 -25.97 -57.96
C ALA A 162 70.91 -26.42 -57.05
N ALA A 163 70.63 -26.72 -55.77
CA ALA A 163 71.61 -27.25 -54.84
C ALA A 163 72.06 -28.68 -55.23
N GLU A 164 71.15 -29.51 -55.74
CA GLU A 164 71.47 -30.84 -56.28
C GLU A 164 72.30 -30.78 -57.57
N GLU A 165 71.99 -29.86 -58.48
CA GLU A 165 72.79 -29.59 -59.68
C GLU A 165 74.20 -29.11 -59.33
N LEU A 166 74.34 -28.18 -58.35
CA LEU A 166 75.64 -27.77 -57.83
C LEU A 166 76.39 -28.94 -57.17
N ARG A 167 75.67 -29.83 -56.47
CA ARG A 167 76.24 -31.04 -55.88
C ARG A 167 76.68 -32.05 -56.95
N TYR A 168 75.94 -32.16 -58.06
CA TYR A 168 76.26 -33.01 -59.20
C TYR A 168 77.45 -32.47 -60.01
N MET A 169 77.48 -31.16 -60.29
CA MET A 169 78.63 -30.45 -60.86
C MET A 169 79.89 -30.56 -59.99
N SER A 170 79.75 -30.52 -58.67
CA SER A 170 80.86 -30.71 -57.72
C SER A 170 81.35 -32.17 -57.67
N LEU A 171 80.55 -33.16 -58.09
CA LEU A 171 80.92 -34.58 -58.05
C LEU A 171 81.55 -35.09 -59.37
N TYR A 172 81.24 -34.48 -60.52
CA TYR A 172 81.72 -34.93 -61.84
C TYR A 172 82.36 -33.84 -62.72
N GLY A 173 82.59 -32.62 -62.21
CA GLY A 173 83.29 -31.54 -62.92
C GLY A 173 84.77 -31.45 -62.58
N LEU A 174 85.64 -31.73 -63.56
CA LEU A 174 87.07 -31.43 -63.56
C LEU A 174 87.36 -29.94 -63.34
N GLY A 175 88.49 -29.69 -62.66
CA GLY A 175 89.33 -28.53 -63.00
C GLY A 175 89.16 -27.31 -62.09
N LYS A 176 89.87 -27.34 -60.95
CA LYS A 176 90.55 -26.15 -60.46
C LYS A 176 91.33 -25.55 -61.63
N ASN A 177 91.10 -24.27 -61.95
CA ASN A 177 92.05 -23.27 -62.44
C ASN A 177 91.33 -22.18 -63.25
N TRP A 178 90.83 -21.14 -62.57
CA TRP A 178 90.91 -19.76 -63.05
C TRP A 178 90.55 -18.81 -61.90
N LEU A 179 91.47 -18.70 -60.96
CA LEU A 179 91.66 -17.46 -60.21
C LEU A 179 92.29 -16.48 -61.20
N GLY A 180 91.54 -15.47 -61.64
CA GLY A 180 92.10 -14.39 -62.44
C GLY A 180 91.09 -13.70 -63.34
N GLY A 181 90.31 -12.79 -62.77
CA GLY A 181 89.80 -11.64 -63.52
C GLY A 181 88.45 -11.80 -64.20
N PHE A 182 87.37 -11.77 -63.42
CA PHE A 182 86.11 -11.13 -63.78
C PHE A 182 85.33 -10.80 -62.49
N PHE A 183 85.88 -9.87 -61.71
CA PHE A 183 85.06 -9.04 -60.82
C PHE A 183 85.02 -7.66 -61.45
N GLN A 184 84.07 -7.46 -62.36
CA GLN A 184 83.56 -6.12 -62.57
C GLN A 184 82.42 -5.96 -61.57
N GLU A 185 82.65 -5.10 -60.59
CA GLU A 185 81.71 -4.73 -59.53
C GLU A 185 80.36 -4.28 -60.11
N PRO A 186 79.25 -4.78 -59.55
CA PRO A 186 78.08 -3.99 -59.24
C PRO A 186 77.94 -3.86 -57.71
N ALA A 187 79.06 -3.82 -56.98
CA ALA A 187 79.07 -3.66 -55.53
C ALA A 187 78.71 -2.23 -55.10
N LEU A 188 78.92 -1.24 -55.98
CA LEU A 188 78.58 0.16 -55.72
C LEU A 188 77.08 0.46 -55.88
N ASP A 189 76.33 -0.32 -56.68
CA ASP A 189 74.89 -0.08 -56.87
C ASP A 189 74.02 -0.78 -55.81
N LEU A 190 74.43 -1.96 -55.30
CA LEU A 190 73.71 -2.61 -54.19
C LEU A 190 73.96 -1.94 -52.82
N ALA A 191 75.13 -1.32 -52.62
CA ALA A 191 75.42 -0.57 -51.39
C ALA A 191 74.62 0.74 -51.33
N ASP A 192 74.45 1.45 -52.45
CA ASP A 192 73.61 2.64 -52.56
C ASP A 192 72.10 2.30 -52.53
N LEU A 193 71.68 1.17 -53.11
CA LEU A 193 70.31 0.66 -52.96
C LEU A 193 70.04 0.19 -51.51
N GLY A 194 71.03 -0.43 -50.87
CA GLY A 194 71.00 -0.85 -49.47
C GLY A 194 70.96 0.32 -48.48
N ALA A 195 71.64 1.44 -48.79
CA ALA A 195 71.58 2.68 -48.02
C ALA A 195 70.21 3.37 -48.16
N LYS A 196 69.61 3.38 -49.36
CA LYS A 196 68.22 3.85 -49.59
C LYS A 196 67.19 2.98 -48.84
N CYS A 197 67.40 1.68 -48.74
CA CYS A 197 66.47 0.75 -48.07
C CYS A 197 66.47 0.82 -46.53
N ARG A 198 67.51 1.40 -45.89
CA ARG A 198 67.52 1.59 -44.43
C ARG A 198 66.68 2.79 -43.98
N GLY A 199 66.52 3.82 -44.82
CA GLY A 199 65.70 4.99 -44.51
C GLY A 199 64.21 4.79 -44.81
N LEU A 200 63.87 4.12 -45.92
CA LEU A 200 62.48 4.02 -46.39
C LEU A 200 61.55 3.26 -45.43
N ARG A 201 62.03 2.24 -44.72
CA ARG A 201 61.20 1.54 -43.71
C ARG A 201 60.90 2.38 -42.47
N HIS A 202 61.85 3.20 -42.04
CA HIS A 202 61.63 4.13 -40.93
C HIS A 202 60.77 5.32 -41.37
N GLU A 203 61.01 5.87 -42.56
CA GLU A 203 60.19 6.94 -43.13
C GLU A 203 58.74 6.48 -43.32
N GLU A 204 58.50 5.28 -43.87
CA GLU A 204 57.16 4.71 -43.98
C GLU A 204 56.51 4.44 -42.62
N THR A 205 57.27 4.03 -41.61
CA THR A 205 56.74 3.79 -40.26
C THR A 205 56.36 5.12 -39.60
N ILE A 206 57.20 6.14 -39.73
CA ILE A 206 56.93 7.50 -39.27
C ILE A 206 55.73 8.09 -40.00
N GLN A 207 55.61 7.85 -41.31
CA GLN A 207 54.49 8.30 -42.12
C GLN A 207 53.18 7.63 -41.68
N ARG A 208 53.17 6.30 -41.50
CA ARG A 208 52.00 5.57 -40.96
C ARG A 208 51.63 6.02 -39.55
N GLN A 209 52.61 6.33 -38.70
CA GLN A 209 52.36 6.88 -37.36
C GLN A 209 51.78 8.31 -37.40
N LYS A 210 52.28 9.17 -38.30
CA LYS A 210 51.73 10.52 -38.52
C LYS A 210 50.30 10.46 -39.07
N GLU A 211 50.05 9.57 -40.02
CA GLU A 211 48.72 9.33 -40.60
C GLU A 211 47.75 8.81 -39.52
N GLY A 212 48.15 7.80 -38.74
CA GLY A 212 47.34 7.29 -37.63
C GLY A 212 47.05 8.35 -36.55
N LEU A 213 48.02 9.20 -36.24
CA LEU A 213 47.82 10.35 -35.33
C LEU A 213 46.86 11.39 -35.92
N SER A 214 46.92 11.64 -37.23
CA SER A 214 45.99 12.56 -37.90
C SER A 214 44.56 12.00 -37.91
N GLU A 215 44.39 10.71 -38.14
CA GLU A 215 43.08 10.03 -38.10
C GLU A 215 42.49 10.02 -36.68
N LEU A 216 43.32 9.76 -35.65
CA LEU A 216 42.92 9.85 -34.25
C LEU A 216 42.49 11.27 -33.87
N ARG A 217 43.24 12.30 -34.31
CA ARG A 217 42.88 13.70 -34.10
C ARG A 217 41.57 14.07 -34.81
N GLU A 218 41.32 13.56 -36.01
CA GLU A 218 40.03 13.76 -36.70
C GLU A 218 38.89 13.02 -36.01
N ARG A 219 39.08 11.78 -35.55
CA ARG A 219 38.06 11.05 -34.76
C ARG A 219 37.74 11.75 -33.46
N ILE A 220 38.74 12.26 -32.74
CA ILE A 220 38.54 13.07 -31.53
C ILE A 220 37.76 14.34 -31.89
N LYS A 221 38.13 15.06 -32.95
CA LYS A 221 37.40 16.25 -33.43
C LYS A 221 35.95 15.93 -33.84
N MET A 222 35.70 14.75 -34.40
CA MET A 222 34.34 14.27 -34.75
C MET A 222 33.56 13.84 -33.51
N LEU A 223 34.20 13.27 -32.50
CA LEU A 223 33.60 12.93 -31.20
C LEU A 223 33.30 14.19 -30.37
N GLU A 224 34.18 15.19 -30.40
CA GLU A 224 33.96 16.52 -29.80
C GLU A 224 32.84 17.28 -30.52
N LYS A 225 32.72 17.16 -31.85
CA LYS A 225 31.59 17.71 -32.62
C LYS A 225 30.28 16.93 -32.43
N LYS A 226 30.35 15.64 -32.07
CA LYS A 226 29.19 14.80 -31.73
C LYS A 226 28.80 14.90 -30.25
N GLN A 227 29.55 15.63 -29.42
CA GLN A 227 29.02 16.11 -28.16
C GLN A 227 28.02 17.26 -28.42
N PRO A 228 26.80 17.19 -27.87
CA PRO A 228 25.86 18.30 -27.97
C PRO A 228 26.33 19.48 -27.13
N SER A 229 26.90 20.49 -27.79
CA SER A 229 26.96 21.86 -27.24
C SER A 229 25.57 22.47 -27.32
N ALA A 230 24.70 22.03 -26.41
CA ALA A 230 23.43 22.68 -26.09
C ALA A 230 22.94 22.34 -24.69
N VAL A 231 23.80 22.31 -23.67
CA VAL A 231 23.43 22.62 -22.27
C VAL A 231 24.65 23.24 -21.57
N VAL A 232 24.89 24.53 -21.82
CA VAL A 232 25.41 25.41 -20.77
C VAL A 232 24.18 26.11 -20.23
N LYS A 233 23.84 25.81 -18.96
CA LYS A 233 22.68 26.20 -18.13
C LYS A 233 21.69 25.04 -17.92
N LYS A 234 21.71 24.52 -16.69
CA LYS A 234 20.93 23.40 -16.08
C LYS A 234 21.55 22.01 -16.20
N GLY A 235 22.65 21.80 -15.48
CA GLY A 235 23.25 20.48 -15.27
C GLY A 235 23.74 20.22 -13.85
N SER A 236 23.37 21.06 -12.87
CA SER A 236 23.88 20.98 -11.49
C SER A 236 22.89 20.40 -10.47
N GLU A 237 21.75 19.85 -10.89
CA GLU A 237 20.67 19.45 -9.95
C GLU A 237 20.10 18.05 -10.13
N LEU A 238 20.56 17.23 -11.10
CA LEU A 238 19.93 15.93 -11.38
C LEU A 238 20.82 14.69 -11.17
N LEU A 239 22.02 14.84 -10.59
CA LEU A 239 22.99 13.75 -10.40
C LEU A 239 23.15 13.31 -8.93
N VAL A 240 22.24 13.69 -8.03
CA VAL A 240 22.33 13.34 -6.58
C VAL A 240 21.17 12.47 -6.10
N VAL A 241 20.24 12.06 -6.98
CA VAL A 241 18.97 11.42 -6.55
C VAL A 241 18.81 9.96 -7.01
N LEU A 242 19.80 9.36 -7.71
CA LEU A 242 19.63 8.04 -8.31
C LEU A 242 20.75 7.04 -7.96
N THR A 243 21.14 6.95 -6.69
CA THR A 243 22.04 5.88 -6.20
C THR A 243 21.58 5.23 -4.91
N ASN A 244 20.31 5.40 -4.52
CA ASN A 244 19.74 4.64 -3.42
C ASN A 244 18.40 4.09 -3.89
N ASP A 245 18.36 2.78 -4.13
CA ASP A 245 17.21 1.87 -3.96
C ASP A 245 17.20 0.81 -5.07
N LEU A 246 17.81 -0.36 -4.80
CA LEU A 246 17.15 -1.66 -5.04
C LEU A 246 17.77 -2.75 -4.12
N PRO A 247 16.98 -3.73 -3.64
CA PRO A 247 17.25 -4.43 -2.38
C PRO A 247 17.84 -5.84 -2.54
N GLU A 248 18.49 -6.28 -1.45
CA GLU A 248 18.82 -7.68 -1.16
C GLU A 248 17.56 -8.49 -0.80
N LYS A 249 17.49 -9.72 -1.32
CA LYS A 249 16.98 -10.91 -0.60
C LYS A 249 17.51 -12.16 -1.31
N ILE A 250 18.17 -13.02 -0.54
CA ILE A 250 18.08 -14.50 -0.50
C ILE A 250 19.32 -15.02 0.25
N VAL A 251 19.14 -15.55 1.46
CA VAL A 251 19.47 -16.93 1.89
C VAL A 251 19.20 -17.06 3.40
N GLU A 252 18.55 -18.16 3.72
CA GLU A 252 18.02 -18.62 5.01
C GLU A 252 19.08 -19.04 6.04
N LYS A 253 18.72 -19.02 7.33
CA LYS A 253 18.70 -20.16 8.30
C LYS A 253 18.67 -19.62 9.74
N THR A 254 17.57 -19.80 10.48
CA THR A 254 17.34 -20.89 11.46
C THR A 254 18.01 -20.64 12.82
N GLY A 255 17.20 -20.51 13.87
CA GLY A 255 17.65 -20.63 15.27
C GLY A 255 16.75 -19.92 16.28
N LEU A 256 15.86 -20.68 16.90
CA LEU A 256 15.03 -20.35 18.07
C LEU A 256 15.89 -20.04 19.30
N GLU A 257 15.42 -19.16 20.21
CA GLU A 257 14.92 -19.58 21.54
C GLU A 257 14.56 -18.39 22.45
N GLN A 258 13.80 -18.77 23.47
CA GLN A 258 12.95 -17.99 24.36
C GLN A 258 13.68 -17.23 25.48
N GLU A 259 12.90 -16.30 26.04
CA GLU A 259 12.70 -16.01 27.47
C GLU A 259 13.65 -15.13 28.31
N ALA A 260 12.94 -14.21 28.98
CA ALA A 260 13.09 -13.74 30.36
C ALA A 260 14.30 -12.88 30.76
N ALA A 261 14.03 -11.59 30.92
CA ALA A 261 14.72 -10.73 31.87
C ALA A 261 13.97 -10.75 33.22
N PRO A 262 14.64 -10.98 34.37
CA PRO A 262 14.09 -10.64 35.65
C PRO A 262 14.53 -9.22 36.07
N THR A 263 13.55 -8.49 36.57
CA THR A 263 13.68 -7.27 37.36
C THR A 263 14.62 -7.42 38.55
N LEU A 264 15.50 -6.45 38.77
CA LEU A 264 15.89 -6.04 40.12
C LEU A 264 16.21 -4.54 40.16
N GLY A 265 15.31 -3.78 40.77
CA GLY A 265 15.60 -2.42 41.22
C GLY A 265 16.34 -2.46 42.56
N THR A 266 17.28 -1.54 42.77
CA THR A 266 17.62 -1.08 44.12
C THR A 266 18.09 0.36 44.08
N LYS A 267 17.28 1.23 44.68
CA LYS A 267 17.65 2.58 45.14
C LYS A 267 18.84 2.48 46.09
N LEU A 268 19.86 3.32 45.92
CA LEU A 268 20.68 3.78 47.05
C LEU A 268 20.98 5.28 46.96
N LYS A 269 20.84 5.91 48.12
CA LYS A 269 20.79 7.34 48.39
C LYS A 269 22.17 7.98 48.47
N ALA A 270 22.15 9.30 48.29
CA ALA A 270 23.18 10.27 48.63
C ALA A 270 23.90 10.00 49.97
N GLY A 271 25.23 10.10 49.92
CA GLY A 271 26.13 10.10 51.07
C GLY A 271 26.98 11.39 51.10
N LYS A 272 26.98 12.02 52.27
CA LYS A 272 27.61 13.29 52.65
C LYS A 272 29.13 13.37 52.40
N VAL A 273 29.57 14.56 52.03
CA VAL A 273 30.92 15.10 52.27
C VAL A 273 31.17 15.28 53.77
N PRO A 274 32.40 15.03 54.25
CA PRO A 274 33.03 15.83 55.29
C PRO A 274 34.32 16.50 54.77
N GLY A 275 34.54 17.76 55.14
CA GLY A 275 35.69 18.56 54.73
C GLY A 275 36.78 18.74 55.78
N HIS A 276 37.89 19.34 55.31
CA HIS A 276 39.03 19.96 56.02
C HIS A 276 40.07 18.96 56.60
N VAL A 277 41.41 19.10 56.53
CA VAL A 277 42.34 20.23 56.29
C VAL A 277 43.68 19.71 55.71
N ASN A 278 44.32 20.55 54.89
CA ASN A 278 45.75 20.75 54.60
C ASN A 278 46.84 19.87 55.27
N GLY A 279 47.85 19.48 54.49
CA GLY A 279 49.16 19.05 55.01
C GLY A 279 49.89 18.10 54.04
N GLY A 280 50.87 18.64 53.29
CA GLY A 280 51.45 17.95 52.15
C GLY A 280 52.31 16.72 52.46
N SER A 281 52.46 15.86 51.47
CA SER A 281 53.75 15.51 50.87
C SER A 281 53.52 14.44 49.80
N HIS A 282 54.14 14.66 48.65
CA HIS A 282 54.12 13.82 47.47
C HIS A 282 54.32 12.33 47.77
N ARG A 283 53.42 11.48 47.26
CA ARG A 283 53.74 10.08 46.94
C ARG A 283 52.92 9.59 45.74
N ALA A 284 53.46 9.89 44.56
CA ALA A 284 53.39 9.14 43.30
C ALA A 284 52.31 8.05 43.17
N THR A 285 51.04 8.46 43.20
CA THR A 285 49.88 7.67 42.72
C THR A 285 48.99 8.47 41.76
N ASP A 286 49.33 9.75 41.49
CA ASP A 286 48.55 10.64 40.64
C ASP A 286 48.70 10.37 39.14
N GLY A 287 49.75 9.65 38.72
CA GLY A 287 49.97 9.32 37.31
C GLY A 287 48.97 8.31 36.77
N ALA A 288 48.58 7.31 37.57
CA ALA A 288 47.59 6.31 37.19
C ALA A 288 46.17 6.89 37.27
N ALA A 289 45.83 7.59 38.36
CA ALA A 289 44.50 8.18 38.52
C ALA A 289 44.21 9.31 37.50
N SER A 290 45.21 10.12 37.13
CA SER A 290 45.05 11.15 36.09
C SER A 290 44.97 10.56 34.68
N SER A 291 45.60 9.42 34.41
CA SER A 291 45.51 8.72 33.12
C SER A 291 44.16 8.02 32.98
N GLU A 292 43.73 7.29 34.01
CA GLU A 292 42.45 6.56 34.02
C GLU A 292 41.25 7.51 33.85
N MET A 293 41.29 8.70 34.46
CA MET A 293 40.25 9.73 34.30
C MET A 293 40.24 10.34 32.90
N ALA A 294 41.40 10.47 32.25
CA ALA A 294 41.49 10.90 30.85
C ALA A 294 40.94 9.82 29.90
N ASP A 295 41.29 8.56 30.12
CA ASP A 295 40.82 7.42 29.31
C ASP A 295 39.30 7.23 29.43
N ALA A 296 38.73 7.42 30.63
CA ALA A 296 37.28 7.34 30.86
C ALA A 296 36.50 8.46 30.14
N THR A 297 37.05 9.68 30.13
CA THR A 297 36.43 10.82 29.43
C THR A 297 36.53 10.68 27.91
N ASP A 298 37.63 10.13 27.41
CA ASP A 298 37.85 9.81 26.01
C ASP A 298 36.90 8.73 25.49
N LEU A 299 36.68 7.68 26.29
CA LEU A 299 35.72 6.63 25.96
C LEU A 299 34.29 7.18 25.94
N GLY A 300 33.93 8.02 26.91
CA GLY A 300 32.62 8.69 26.94
C GLY A 300 32.38 9.60 25.74
N GLU A 301 33.40 10.33 25.29
CA GLU A 301 33.30 11.15 24.08
C GLU A 301 33.10 10.28 22.83
N LYS A 302 33.87 9.20 22.69
CA LYS A 302 33.71 8.27 21.57
C LYS A 302 32.30 7.69 21.52
N MET A 303 31.79 7.21 22.66
CA MET A 303 30.43 6.67 22.74
C MET A 303 29.37 7.70 22.34
N TYR A 304 29.52 8.96 22.77
CA TYR A 304 28.61 10.03 22.37
C TYR A 304 28.61 10.21 20.84
N LEU A 305 29.79 10.29 20.22
CA LEU A 305 29.93 10.45 18.77
C LEU A 305 29.36 9.26 17.98
N ASP A 306 29.57 8.03 18.46
CA ASP A 306 29.02 6.83 17.85
C ASP A 306 27.48 6.82 17.91
N VAL A 307 26.90 7.09 19.08
CA VAL A 307 25.44 7.12 19.28
C VAL A 307 24.78 8.23 18.47
N ILE A 308 25.33 9.44 18.53
CA ILE A 308 24.74 10.60 17.85
C ILE A 308 24.89 10.46 16.32
N GLY A 309 25.99 9.88 15.85
CA GLY A 309 26.21 9.57 14.43
C GLY A 309 25.25 8.51 13.91
N ALA A 310 25.04 7.44 14.67
CA ALA A 310 24.05 6.41 14.34
C ALA A 310 22.62 6.98 14.34
N LEU A 311 22.27 7.80 15.34
CA LEU A 311 20.96 8.44 15.44
C LEU A 311 20.73 9.44 14.30
N GLY A 312 21.74 10.25 13.96
CA GLY A 312 21.69 11.17 12.83
C GLY A 312 21.47 10.45 11.50
N SER A 313 22.19 9.34 11.29
CA SER A 313 22.03 8.49 10.10
C SER A 313 20.63 7.89 10.01
N LEU A 314 20.11 7.34 11.12
CA LEU A 314 18.75 6.77 11.20
C LEU A 314 17.67 7.82 10.92
N MET A 315 17.86 9.03 11.45
CA MET A 315 16.93 10.16 11.28
C MET A 315 17.11 10.89 9.93
N LYS A 316 18.09 10.47 9.11
CA LYS A 316 18.48 11.08 7.83
C LYS A 316 18.83 12.57 7.95
N VAL A 317 19.52 12.94 9.03
CA VAL A 317 20.07 14.30 9.21
C VAL A 317 21.46 14.33 8.55
N LYS A 318 21.63 15.16 7.52
CA LYS A 318 22.77 15.10 6.59
C LYS A 318 24.12 15.35 7.26
N GLU A 319 24.20 16.24 8.24
CA GLU A 319 25.42 16.54 8.98
C GLU A 319 25.05 17.14 10.34
N LEU A 320 25.62 16.58 11.40
CA LEU A 320 25.57 17.14 12.75
C LEU A 320 26.86 17.92 12.93
N SER A 321 26.77 19.14 13.44
CA SER A 321 27.91 20.07 13.44
C SER A 321 28.73 20.01 14.74
N GLY A 322 28.24 19.28 15.73
CA GLY A 322 28.85 19.00 17.03
C GLY A 322 29.73 17.73 17.06
N MET A 323 30.07 17.16 15.90
CA MET A 323 30.86 15.93 15.77
C MET A 323 32.37 16.09 16.05
N GLN A 324 32.77 17.24 16.57
CA GLN A 324 34.17 17.60 16.82
C GLN A 324 34.65 16.97 18.14
N SER A 325 35.89 16.47 18.19
CA SER A 325 36.51 15.99 19.44
C SER A 325 36.97 17.15 20.32
N LEU A 326 36.79 17.02 21.63
CA LEU A 326 37.12 18.04 22.63
C LEU A 326 38.56 17.98 23.15
N LYS A 327 39.32 16.91 22.83
CA LYS A 327 40.63 16.59 23.44
C LYS A 327 41.70 17.69 23.33
N HIS A 328 41.66 18.51 22.28
CA HIS A 328 42.71 19.51 21.99
C HIS A 328 42.17 20.94 21.82
N LEU A 329 40.95 21.21 22.29
CA LEU A 329 40.32 22.52 22.14
C LEU A 329 40.52 23.41 23.38
N PRO A 330 40.79 24.73 23.18
CA PRO A 330 40.75 25.71 24.28
C PRO A 330 39.32 25.83 24.84
N GLN A 331 39.19 26.34 26.06
CA GLN A 331 37.91 26.42 26.78
C GLN A 331 36.78 27.06 25.94
N GLU A 332 37.06 28.16 25.24
CA GLU A 332 36.10 28.82 24.36
C GLU A 332 35.66 27.93 23.18
N GLY A 333 36.57 27.12 22.65
CA GLY A 333 36.28 26.13 21.59
C GLY A 333 35.41 24.98 22.10
N ARG A 334 35.61 24.55 23.35
CA ARG A 334 34.78 23.53 24.00
C ARG A 334 33.36 24.03 24.25
N GLU A 335 33.20 25.28 24.68
CA GLU A 335 31.88 25.90 24.88
C GLU A 335 31.11 26.02 23.54
N LYS A 336 31.79 26.43 22.46
CA LYS A 336 31.21 26.45 21.11
C LYS A 336 30.79 25.06 20.62
N ALA A 337 31.63 24.05 20.81
CA ALA A 337 31.30 22.66 20.48
C ALA A 337 30.12 22.14 21.33
N GLY A 338 30.04 22.50 22.61
CA GLY A 338 28.91 22.19 23.49
C GLY A 338 27.59 22.79 23.00
N LEU A 339 27.59 24.06 22.62
CA LEU A 339 26.41 24.71 22.02
C LEU A 339 25.99 24.03 20.72
N GLN A 340 26.94 23.58 19.91
CA GLN A 340 26.63 22.91 18.66
C GLN A 340 26.04 21.50 18.89
N ARG A 341 26.60 20.74 19.84
CA ARG A 341 26.03 19.46 20.30
C ARG A 341 24.60 19.63 20.83
N GLN A 342 24.33 20.72 21.56
CA GLN A 342 22.98 21.01 22.04
C GLN A 342 21.99 21.31 20.90
N LYS A 343 22.39 22.10 19.90
CA LYS A 343 21.56 22.36 18.71
C LYS A 343 21.27 21.10 17.91
N ASP A 344 22.27 20.24 17.75
CA ASP A 344 22.14 18.95 17.06
C ASP A 344 21.17 18.02 17.79
N LEU A 345 21.26 17.97 19.13
CA LEU A 345 20.33 17.20 19.96
C LEU A 345 18.90 17.71 19.86
N GLU A 346 18.70 19.03 19.89
CA GLU A 346 17.36 19.64 19.74
C GLU A 346 16.75 19.28 18.37
N LEU A 347 17.55 19.40 17.31
CA LEU A 347 17.13 19.03 15.95
C LEU A 347 16.70 17.55 15.86
N LEU A 348 17.49 16.65 16.45
CA LEU A 348 17.17 15.23 16.48
C LEU A 348 15.92 14.96 17.33
N TYR A 349 15.78 15.64 18.48
CA TYR A 349 14.61 15.52 19.34
C TYR A 349 13.33 15.93 18.63
N ASP A 350 13.35 17.07 17.92
CA ASP A 350 12.21 17.53 17.12
C ASP A 350 11.90 16.58 15.98
N LYS A 351 12.91 16.00 15.33
CA LYS A 351 12.69 14.97 14.31
C LYS A 351 12.01 13.73 14.88
N VAL A 352 12.48 13.24 16.03
CA VAL A 352 11.89 12.09 16.74
C VAL A 352 10.46 12.41 17.18
N ARG A 353 10.21 13.60 17.72
CA ARG A 353 8.86 14.06 18.12
C ARG A 353 7.90 14.09 16.93
N ASN A 354 8.36 14.61 15.79
CA ASN A 354 7.56 14.66 14.57
C ASN A 354 7.25 13.25 14.03
N LEU A 355 8.22 12.35 14.05
CA LEU A 355 8.01 10.95 13.66
C LEU A 355 7.04 10.24 14.61
N LYS A 356 7.18 10.44 15.92
CA LYS A 356 6.26 9.91 16.93
C LYS A 356 4.82 10.39 16.68
N SER A 357 4.59 11.69 16.53
CA SER A 357 3.24 12.21 16.24
C SER A 357 2.68 11.70 14.91
N ARG A 358 3.52 11.46 13.91
CA ARG A 358 3.11 10.89 12.63
C ARG A 358 2.76 9.41 12.75
N LEU A 359 3.48 8.68 13.59
CA LEU A 359 3.19 7.28 13.90
C LEU A 359 1.86 7.18 14.65
N GLU A 360 1.66 7.95 15.72
CA GLU A 360 0.41 7.98 16.51
C GLU A 360 -0.80 8.28 15.62
N ARG A 361 -0.70 9.27 14.71
CA ARG A 361 -1.76 9.55 13.73
C ARG A 361 -2.05 8.40 12.78
N LYS A 362 -1.01 7.65 12.36
CA LYS A 362 -1.20 6.47 11.50
C LYS A 362 -1.81 5.31 12.28
N GLU A 363 -1.43 5.11 13.53
CA GLU A 363 -2.00 4.09 14.41
C GLU A 363 -3.49 4.36 14.65
N GLU A 364 -3.88 5.61 14.88
CA GLU A 364 -5.30 5.96 15.05
C GLU A 364 -6.10 5.69 13.77
N MET A 365 -5.57 6.07 12.59
CA MET A 365 -6.21 5.72 11.33
C MET A 365 -6.33 4.20 11.13
N LEU A 366 -5.35 3.42 11.58
CA LEU A 366 -5.41 1.95 11.49
C LEU A 366 -6.52 1.39 12.39
N LYS A 367 -6.70 1.92 13.61
CA LYS A 367 -7.83 1.52 14.48
C LYS A 367 -9.18 1.82 13.83
N ASP A 368 -9.33 2.96 13.16
CA ASP A 368 -10.55 3.30 12.43
C ASP A 368 -10.82 2.31 11.28
N TYR A 369 -9.77 1.88 10.57
CA TYR A 369 -9.88 0.85 9.54
C TYR A 369 -10.25 -0.52 10.12
N GLU A 370 -9.65 -0.91 11.25
CA GLU A 370 -9.99 -2.15 11.96
C GLU A 370 -11.46 -2.15 12.40
N ALA A 371 -11.95 -1.05 12.98
CA ALA A 371 -13.35 -0.90 13.36
C ALA A 371 -14.29 -0.97 12.15
N SER A 372 -13.92 -0.33 11.04
CA SER A 372 -14.69 -0.36 9.78
C SER A 372 -14.75 -1.77 9.18
N MET A 373 -13.64 -2.51 9.24
CA MET A 373 -13.56 -3.90 8.81
C MET A 373 -14.44 -4.81 9.67
N GLU A 374 -14.49 -4.56 10.98
CA GLU A 374 -15.34 -5.34 11.88
C GLU A 374 -16.83 -5.07 11.64
N GLN A 375 -17.20 -3.81 11.41
CA GLN A 375 -18.56 -3.45 10.97
C GLN A 375 -18.93 -4.13 9.64
N LEU A 376 -18.00 -4.21 8.68
CA LEU A 376 -18.23 -4.91 7.42
C LEU A 376 -18.50 -6.41 7.64
N ARG A 377 -17.78 -7.06 8.56
CA ARG A 377 -18.03 -8.47 8.92
C ARG A 377 -19.42 -8.66 9.53
N LEU A 378 -19.82 -7.80 10.45
CA LEU A 378 -21.16 -7.84 11.06
C LEU A 378 -22.26 -7.65 10.01
N ASN A 379 -22.07 -6.71 9.08
CA ASN A 379 -23.00 -6.45 7.98
C ASN A 379 -23.07 -7.63 6.99
N GLN A 380 -21.95 -8.30 6.74
CA GLN A 380 -21.93 -9.51 5.91
C GLN A 380 -22.71 -10.65 6.59
N ALA A 381 -22.54 -10.84 7.90
CA ALA A 381 -23.27 -11.85 8.66
C ALA A 381 -24.78 -11.53 8.77
N SER A 382 -25.17 -10.26 8.85
CA SER A 382 -26.59 -9.87 8.82
C SER A 382 -27.21 -10.07 7.44
N LEU A 383 -26.47 -9.76 6.36
CA LEU A 383 -26.91 -10.02 5.00
C LEU A 383 -27.14 -11.52 4.76
N GLN A 384 -26.23 -12.38 5.22
CA GLN A 384 -26.39 -13.84 5.12
C GLN A 384 -27.67 -14.32 5.82
N ARG A 385 -27.92 -13.85 7.05
CA ARG A 385 -29.17 -14.16 7.77
C ARG A 385 -30.41 -13.71 7.01
N CYS A 386 -30.39 -12.50 6.47
CA CYS A 386 -31.49 -11.99 5.65
C CYS A 386 -31.71 -12.84 4.38
N GLN A 387 -30.64 -13.28 3.72
CA GLN A 387 -30.72 -14.15 2.54
C GLN A 387 -31.33 -15.52 2.87
N GLU A 388 -30.96 -16.11 4.02
CA GLU A 388 -31.56 -17.36 4.49
C GLU A 388 -33.04 -17.19 4.82
N GLU A 389 -33.43 -16.08 5.45
CA GLU A 389 -34.83 -15.75 5.73
C GLU A 389 -35.62 -15.55 4.43
N MET A 390 -35.06 -14.83 3.46
CA MET A 390 -35.66 -14.67 2.13
C MET A 390 -35.87 -16.02 1.43
N SER A 391 -34.88 -16.91 1.47
CA SER A 391 -34.99 -18.26 0.88
C SER A 391 -36.10 -19.08 1.55
N LYS A 392 -36.23 -19.00 2.87
CA LYS A 392 -37.31 -19.68 3.62
C LYS A 392 -38.69 -19.13 3.25
N LEU A 393 -38.82 -17.81 3.12
CA LEU A 393 -40.07 -17.17 2.72
C LEU A 393 -40.44 -17.47 1.27
N GLU A 394 -39.46 -17.58 0.38
CA GLU A 394 -39.67 -18.04 -1.00
C GLU A 394 -40.23 -19.47 -1.01
N ASP A 395 -39.62 -20.40 -0.27
CA ASP A 395 -40.11 -21.77 -0.14
C ASP A 395 -41.54 -21.84 0.43
N GLU A 396 -41.84 -21.03 1.45
CA GLU A 396 -43.18 -20.95 2.03
C GLU A 396 -44.19 -20.42 1.01
N ALA A 397 -43.85 -19.36 0.27
CA ALA A 397 -44.71 -18.79 -0.75
C ALA A 397 -45.01 -19.81 -1.88
N TYR A 398 -44.03 -20.64 -2.26
CA TYR A 398 -44.25 -21.75 -3.19
C TYR A 398 -45.22 -22.79 -2.62
N ARG A 399 -45.05 -23.22 -1.37
CA ARG A 399 -45.97 -24.15 -0.70
C ARG A 399 -47.40 -23.60 -0.62
N GLU A 400 -47.55 -22.36 -0.17
CA GLU A 400 -48.86 -21.70 -0.10
C GLU A 400 -49.51 -21.57 -1.49
N ALA A 401 -48.72 -21.34 -2.55
CA ALA A 401 -49.23 -21.28 -3.92
C ALA A 401 -49.76 -22.64 -4.40
N GLU A 402 -49.06 -23.74 -4.07
CA GLU A 402 -49.50 -25.11 -4.35
C GLU A 402 -50.79 -25.44 -3.61
N GLU A 403 -50.86 -25.16 -2.30
CA GLU A 403 -52.06 -25.38 -1.50
C GLU A 403 -53.24 -24.59 -2.05
N LYS A 404 -53.02 -23.30 -2.39
CA LYS A 404 -54.04 -22.45 -3.00
C LYS A 404 -54.54 -22.99 -4.33
N ALA A 405 -53.67 -23.60 -5.13
CA ALA A 405 -54.06 -24.24 -6.39
C ALA A 405 -54.95 -25.47 -6.14
N LEU A 406 -54.57 -26.33 -5.20
CA LEU A 406 -55.36 -27.51 -4.82
C LEU A 406 -56.74 -27.13 -4.25
N LEU A 407 -56.80 -26.12 -3.38
CA LEU A 407 -58.04 -25.61 -2.81
C LEU A 407 -58.96 -25.01 -3.88
N LYS A 408 -58.42 -24.28 -4.86
CA LYS A 408 -59.20 -23.80 -6.00
C LYS A 408 -59.78 -24.94 -6.82
N GLU A 409 -59.00 -25.96 -7.11
CA GLU A 409 -59.47 -27.13 -7.86
C GLU A 409 -60.59 -27.88 -7.09
N ALA A 410 -60.43 -28.05 -5.77
CA ALA A 410 -61.47 -28.64 -4.92
C ALA A 410 -62.75 -27.79 -4.89
N LEU A 411 -62.62 -26.46 -4.83
CA LEU A 411 -63.74 -25.53 -4.91
C LEU A 411 -64.47 -25.63 -6.25
N GLU A 412 -63.74 -25.70 -7.37
CA GLU A 412 -64.33 -25.88 -8.70
C GLU A 412 -65.07 -27.21 -8.83
N ARG A 413 -64.50 -28.30 -8.32
CA ARG A 413 -65.15 -29.63 -8.27
C ARG A 413 -66.47 -29.60 -7.48
N THR A 414 -66.47 -29.01 -6.29
CA THR A 414 -67.67 -28.92 -5.44
C THR A 414 -68.74 -28.01 -6.05
N GLN A 415 -68.35 -26.91 -6.68
CA GLN A 415 -69.27 -26.06 -7.43
C GLN A 415 -69.91 -26.80 -8.61
N LEU A 416 -69.13 -27.59 -9.34
CA LEU A 416 -69.63 -28.42 -10.44
C LEU A 416 -70.65 -29.45 -9.92
N GLN A 417 -70.33 -30.18 -8.85
CA GLN A 417 -71.26 -31.14 -8.22
C GLN A 417 -72.57 -30.46 -7.79
N LEU A 418 -72.48 -29.34 -7.08
CA LEU A 418 -73.66 -28.57 -6.65
C LEU A 418 -74.51 -28.10 -7.85
N SER A 419 -73.86 -27.69 -8.95
CA SER A 419 -74.57 -27.30 -10.17
C SER A 419 -75.32 -28.46 -10.82
N GLN A 420 -74.73 -29.67 -10.81
CA GLN A 420 -75.35 -30.89 -11.32
C GLN A 420 -76.54 -31.30 -10.44
N GLU A 421 -76.38 -31.31 -9.11
CA GLU A 421 -77.48 -31.60 -8.19
C GLU A 421 -78.65 -30.61 -8.34
N LYS A 422 -78.35 -29.31 -8.46
CA LYS A 422 -79.36 -28.27 -8.74
C LYS A 422 -80.10 -28.50 -10.07
N ARG A 423 -79.45 -29.10 -11.07
CA ARG A 423 -80.11 -29.48 -12.34
C ARG A 423 -80.99 -30.71 -12.16
N LEU A 424 -80.50 -31.75 -11.49
CA LEU A 424 -81.26 -32.97 -11.19
C LEU A 424 -82.50 -32.66 -10.34
N LEU A 425 -82.37 -31.84 -9.30
CA LEU A 425 -83.49 -31.37 -8.48
C LEU A 425 -84.55 -30.63 -9.30
N ARG A 426 -84.14 -29.82 -10.28
CA ARG A 426 -85.07 -29.14 -11.20
C ARG A 426 -85.78 -30.14 -12.12
N ALA A 427 -85.05 -31.09 -12.68
CA ALA A 427 -85.63 -32.14 -13.55
C ALA A 427 -86.61 -33.05 -12.79
N ALA A 428 -86.29 -33.40 -11.54
CA ALA A 428 -87.17 -34.20 -10.69
C ALA A 428 -88.45 -33.47 -10.28
N LYS A 429 -88.38 -32.13 -10.09
CA LYS A 429 -89.59 -31.31 -9.87
C LYS A 429 -90.50 -31.27 -11.09
N LEU A 430 -89.94 -31.25 -12.30
CA LEU A 430 -90.72 -31.24 -13.55
C LEU A 430 -91.41 -32.58 -13.85
N HIS A 431 -90.85 -33.72 -13.40
CA HIS A 431 -91.46 -35.04 -13.57
C HIS A 431 -92.56 -35.38 -12.54
N LYS A 432 -92.75 -34.53 -11.52
CA LYS A 432 -93.79 -34.70 -10.48
C LYS A 432 -95.10 -33.95 -10.78
N VAL A 433 -95.18 -33.32 -11.95
CA VAL A 433 -96.38 -32.69 -12.53
C VAL A 433 -96.83 -33.56 -13.68
#